data_AF-A0A961DRR1-F1
#
_entry.id   AF-A0A961DRR1-F1
#
_cell.length_a   1.000
_cell.length_b   1.000
_cell.length_c   1.000
_cell.angle_alpha   90.00
_cell.angle_beta   90.00
_cell.angle_gamma   90.00
#
_symmetry.space_group_name_H-M   'P 1'
#
loop_
_entity.id
_entity.type
_entity.pdbx_description
1 polymer ?
#
loop_
_entity_poly.entity_id
_entity_poly.type
_entity_poly.pdbx_seq_one_letter_code
_entity_poly.pdbx_strand_id
1 'polypeptide(L)'
;ERGTILAERVEAEIAEAEAEVAELAPKDEADKVRMVFLYMRGNAGVFYWFGEGSGADDLIEALGGIDVASETGLAGTRPLNAEGLIKSAPDLYLMMSDGLSSVGGVDGLADVPGVAETNAGIHQCTVDMSDAEILSFGPQFPHTLRSLGHAIYDDQASASQ
;
A
#
# COMPACT_ATOMS: atom_id res chain seq x y z
N GLU A 1 21.95 22.39 -13.72
CA GLU A 1 21.08 23.55 -13.43
C GLU A 1 19.59 23.20 -13.53
N ARG A 2 19.01 22.93 -14.72
CA ARG A 2 17.58 22.55 -14.82
C ARG A 2 17.18 21.29 -14.03
N GLY A 3 18.06 20.28 -13.96
CA GLY A 3 17.82 19.07 -13.15
C GLY A 3 17.82 19.34 -11.64
N THR A 4 18.66 20.26 -11.17
CA THR A 4 18.75 20.64 -9.75
C THR A 4 17.49 21.38 -9.31
N ILE A 5 17.03 22.35 -10.10
CA ILE A 5 15.80 23.09 -9.84
C ILE A 5 14.59 22.14 -9.82
N LEU A 6 14.56 21.16 -10.73
CA LEU A 6 13.50 20.16 -10.75
C LEU A 6 13.54 19.27 -9.50
N ALA A 7 14.73 18.80 -9.10
CA ALA A 7 14.90 17.97 -7.90
C ALA A 7 14.44 18.70 -6.63
N GLU A 8 14.93 19.93 -6.41
CA GLU A 8 14.56 20.74 -5.24
C GLU A 8 13.05 21.00 -5.18
N ARG A 9 12.41 21.23 -6.32
CA ARG A 9 10.96 21.42 -6.39
C ARG A 9 10.21 20.13 -6.05
N VAL A 10 10.61 19.00 -6.64
CA VAL A 10 9.95 17.71 -6.39
C VAL A 10 10.13 17.30 -4.93
N GLU A 11 11.30 17.48 -4.34
CA GLU A 11 11.54 17.22 -2.91
C GLU A 11 10.62 18.05 -2.01
N ALA A 12 10.43 19.34 -2.33
CA ALA A 12 9.50 20.19 -1.59
C ALA A 12 8.03 19.74 -1.75
N GLU A 13 7.63 19.36 -2.96
CA GLU A 13 6.28 18.86 -3.25
C GLU A 13 6.01 17.50 -2.57
N ILE A 14 7.02 16.63 -2.46
CA ILE A 14 6.93 15.37 -1.71
C ILE A 14 6.74 15.66 -0.23
N ALA A 15 7.59 16.50 0.37
CA ALA A 15 7.48 16.85 1.78
C ALA A 15 6.13 17.50 2.14
N GLU A 16 5.58 18.33 1.23
CA GLU A 16 4.23 18.88 1.38
C GLU A 16 3.15 17.79 1.32
N ALA A 17 3.25 16.87 0.36
CA ALA A 17 2.31 15.76 0.25
C ALA A 17 2.35 14.81 1.46
N GLU A 18 3.54 14.47 1.96
CA GLU A 18 3.73 13.68 3.17
C GLU A 18 3.11 14.37 4.38
N ALA A 19 3.29 15.68 4.51
CA ALA A 19 2.67 16.46 5.59
C ALA A 19 1.13 16.45 5.49
N GLU A 20 0.58 16.61 4.28
CA GLU A 20 -0.88 16.51 4.06
C GLU A 20 -1.41 15.12 4.42
N VAL A 21 -0.75 14.04 3.98
CA VAL A 21 -1.17 12.68 4.32
C VAL A 21 -1.04 12.41 5.81
N ALA A 22 0.01 12.93 6.46
CA ALA A 22 0.17 12.81 7.89
C ALA A 22 -0.98 13.49 8.66
N GLU A 23 -1.60 14.56 8.16
CA GLU A 23 -2.79 15.18 8.76
C GLU A 23 -4.05 14.32 8.63
N LEU A 24 -4.14 13.47 7.61
CA LEU A 24 -5.23 12.51 7.42
C LEU A 24 -5.03 11.24 8.26
N ALA A 25 -3.79 10.77 8.36
CA ALA A 25 -3.45 9.54 9.04
C ALA A 25 -3.64 9.62 10.57
N PRO A 26 -4.02 8.52 11.23
CA PRO A 26 -4.05 8.45 12.70
C PRO A 26 -2.70 8.84 13.31
N LYS A 27 -2.75 9.70 14.33
CA LYS A 27 -1.54 10.22 15.01
C LYS A 27 -0.99 9.24 16.03
N ASP A 28 -1.86 8.44 16.64
CA ASP A 28 -1.48 7.42 17.63
C ASP A 28 -1.03 6.15 16.91
N GLU A 29 0.15 5.65 17.29
CA GLU A 29 0.76 4.46 16.66
C GLU A 29 -0.14 3.22 16.73
N ALA A 30 -0.94 3.12 17.79
CA ALA A 30 -1.87 2.01 17.99
C ALA A 30 -3.04 1.99 17.00
N ASP A 31 -3.35 3.14 16.40
CA ASP A 31 -4.48 3.33 15.49
C ASP A 31 -4.03 3.38 14.02
N LYS A 32 -2.71 3.30 13.75
CA LYS A 32 -2.21 3.27 12.38
C LYS A 32 -2.70 2.04 11.63
N VAL A 33 -3.08 2.27 10.37
CA VAL A 33 -3.55 1.20 9.48
C VAL A 33 -2.40 0.27 9.15
N ARG A 34 -2.60 -1.02 9.39
CA ARG A 34 -1.64 -2.07 9.06
C ARG A 34 -1.79 -2.47 7.60
N MET A 35 -0.78 -2.20 6.79
CA MET A 35 -0.83 -2.35 5.34
C MET A 35 0.14 -3.42 4.85
N VAL A 36 -0.22 -4.07 3.76
CA VAL A 36 0.70 -4.92 2.98
C VAL A 36 0.56 -4.64 1.50
N PHE A 37 1.68 -4.55 0.79
CA PHE A 37 1.66 -4.44 -0.66
C PHE A 37 1.67 -5.83 -1.31
N LEU A 38 0.62 -6.12 -2.07
CA LEU A 38 0.47 -7.38 -2.81
C LEU A 38 0.64 -7.14 -4.31
N TYR A 39 1.63 -7.80 -4.89
CA TYR A 39 1.81 -7.89 -6.33
C TYR A 39 1.20 -9.19 -6.84
N MET A 40 0.25 -9.08 -7.75
CA MET A 40 -0.41 -10.23 -8.36
C MET A 40 -0.37 -10.14 -9.87
N ARG A 41 -0.25 -11.29 -10.54
CA ARG A 41 -0.31 -11.36 -11.99
C ARG A 41 -0.98 -12.64 -12.48
N GLY A 42 -2.23 -12.49 -12.90
CA GLY A 42 -3.06 -13.51 -13.51
C GLY A 42 -3.45 -14.66 -12.57
N ASN A 43 -4.37 -15.50 -13.04
CA ASN A 43 -4.88 -16.65 -12.28
C ASN A 43 -3.88 -17.83 -12.17
N ALA A 44 -2.64 -17.65 -12.65
CA ALA A 44 -1.60 -18.68 -12.67
C ALA A 44 -0.80 -18.75 -11.35
N GLY A 45 -1.16 -17.98 -10.33
CA GLY A 45 -0.57 -18.05 -8.99
C GLY A 45 0.73 -17.27 -8.81
N VAL A 46 0.99 -16.24 -9.64
CA VAL A 46 2.13 -15.33 -9.45
C VAL A 46 1.73 -14.26 -8.44
N PHE A 47 1.82 -14.61 -7.15
CA PHE A 47 1.47 -13.74 -6.03
C PHE A 47 2.69 -13.49 -5.16
N TYR A 48 2.99 -12.22 -4.95
CA TYR A 48 4.11 -11.76 -4.14
C TYR A 48 3.61 -10.72 -3.14
N TRP A 49 4.29 -10.66 -2.02
CA TRP A 49 4.22 -9.56 -1.07
C TRP A 49 5.59 -8.91 -0.96
N PHE A 50 5.57 -7.60 -0.82
CA PHE A 50 6.75 -6.72 -0.84
C PHE A 50 7.00 -6.23 0.58
N GLY A 51 8.26 -6.25 1.02
CA GLY A 51 8.68 -5.79 2.35
C GLY A 51 9.93 -4.91 2.26
N GLU A 52 10.80 -4.98 3.26
CA GLU A 52 11.89 -4.03 3.45
C GLU A 52 12.83 -3.95 2.23
N GLY A 53 13.08 -2.72 1.76
CA GLY A 53 13.92 -2.43 0.60
C GLY A 53 13.29 -2.77 -0.75
N SER A 54 11.96 -2.96 -0.81
CA SER A 54 11.22 -3.15 -2.07
C SER A 54 10.72 -1.83 -2.67
N GLY A 55 10.71 -0.76 -1.88
CA GLY A 55 10.05 0.51 -2.17
C GLY A 55 8.60 0.54 -1.69
N ALA A 56 7.95 -0.61 -1.50
CA ALA A 56 6.60 -0.62 -0.91
C ALA A 56 6.61 -0.21 0.57
N ASP A 57 7.69 -0.51 1.27
CA ASP A 57 7.95 -0.09 2.64
C ASP A 57 8.00 1.44 2.74
N ASP A 58 8.80 2.10 1.89
CA ASP A 58 8.90 3.57 1.84
C ASP A 58 7.54 4.22 1.52
N LEU A 59 6.78 3.63 0.58
CA LEU A 59 5.44 4.10 0.24
C LEU A 59 4.48 3.99 1.44
N ILE A 60 4.43 2.83 2.10
CA ILE A 60 3.53 2.60 3.24
C ILE A 60 3.87 3.55 4.39
N GLU A 61 5.17 3.77 4.66
CA GLU A 61 5.62 4.73 5.67
C GLU A 61 5.22 6.16 5.30
N ALA A 62 5.42 6.58 4.06
CA ALA A 62 5.00 7.91 3.57
C ALA A 62 3.48 8.09 3.60
N LEU A 63 2.72 7.00 3.54
CA LEU A 63 1.26 6.99 3.75
C LEU A 63 0.86 6.99 5.22
N GLY A 64 1.79 6.96 6.17
CA GLY A 64 1.52 6.93 7.60
C GLY A 64 1.02 5.58 8.13
N GLY A 65 1.15 4.51 7.32
CA GLY A 65 0.76 3.15 7.69
C GLY A 65 1.88 2.36 8.38
N ILE A 66 1.57 1.12 8.74
CA ILE A 66 2.54 0.13 9.22
C ILE A 66 2.71 -0.95 8.14
N ASP A 67 3.92 -1.12 7.60
CA ASP A 67 4.22 -2.22 6.68
C ASP A 67 4.39 -3.54 7.43
N VAL A 68 3.34 -4.36 7.40
CA VAL A 68 3.35 -5.64 8.12
C VAL A 68 4.27 -6.68 7.48
N ALA A 69 4.67 -6.53 6.22
CA ALA A 69 5.63 -7.43 5.61
C ALA A 69 7.02 -7.17 6.22
N SER A 70 7.43 -5.92 6.34
CA SER A 70 8.69 -5.54 7.00
C SER A 70 8.72 -5.95 8.48
N GLU A 71 7.61 -5.85 9.23
CA GLU A 71 7.54 -6.34 10.62
C GLU A 71 7.84 -7.85 10.76
N THR A 72 7.60 -8.64 9.70
CA THR A 72 7.93 -10.08 9.70
C THR A 72 9.41 -10.36 9.38
N GLY A 73 10.21 -9.34 9.08
CA GLY A 73 11.59 -9.46 8.61
C GLY A 73 11.71 -9.86 7.15
N LEU A 74 10.66 -9.63 6.34
CA LEU A 74 10.69 -9.90 4.91
C LEU A 74 11.51 -8.82 4.20
N ALA A 75 12.60 -9.23 3.56
CA ALA A 75 13.42 -8.34 2.74
C ALA A 75 13.13 -8.54 1.24
N GLY A 76 12.97 -7.42 0.53
CA GLY A 76 12.69 -7.32 -0.89
C GLY A 76 11.31 -7.88 -1.24
N THR A 77 11.26 -8.73 -2.27
CA THR A 77 10.02 -9.37 -2.70
C THR A 77 10.10 -10.88 -2.48
N ARG A 78 8.99 -11.48 -2.04
CA ARG A 78 8.89 -12.94 -1.84
C ARG A 78 7.56 -13.46 -2.38
N PRO A 79 7.50 -14.74 -2.80
CA PRO A 79 6.22 -15.38 -3.04
C PRO A 79 5.32 -15.27 -1.80
N LEU A 80 4.04 -15.01 -2.03
CA LEU A 80 3.06 -14.89 -0.98
C LEU A 80 2.92 -16.23 -0.23
N ASN A 81 2.98 -16.16 1.11
CA ASN A 81 2.72 -17.29 1.99
C ASN A 81 1.45 -17.00 2.78
N ALA A 82 0.42 -17.85 2.65
CA ALA A 82 -0.84 -17.70 3.36
C ALA A 82 -0.68 -17.62 4.88
N GLU A 83 0.17 -18.47 5.48
CA GLU A 83 0.41 -18.44 6.93
C GLU A 83 1.09 -17.14 7.36
N GLY A 84 2.02 -16.64 6.54
CA GLY A 84 2.69 -15.35 6.76
C GLY A 84 1.71 -14.19 6.70
N LEU A 85 0.85 -14.16 5.68
CA LEU A 85 -0.15 -13.13 5.48
C LEU A 85 -1.14 -13.09 6.66
N ILE A 86 -1.71 -14.23 7.04
CA ILE A 86 -2.63 -14.35 8.18
C ILE A 86 -1.98 -13.84 9.46
N LYS A 87 -0.74 -14.28 9.74
CA LYS A 87 -0.04 -13.90 10.97
C LYS A 87 0.35 -12.42 11.01
N SER A 88 0.63 -11.82 9.85
CA SER A 88 0.96 -10.40 9.76
C SER A 88 -0.23 -9.48 10.04
N ALA A 89 -1.46 -10.03 9.97
CA ALA A 89 -2.72 -9.36 10.28
C ALA A 89 -2.82 -7.96 9.62
N PRO A 90 -2.80 -7.89 8.27
CA PRO A 90 -3.04 -6.64 7.58
C PRO A 90 -4.50 -6.22 7.71
N ASP A 91 -4.73 -4.92 7.84
CA ASP A 91 -6.03 -4.27 7.80
C ASP A 91 -6.34 -3.70 6.39
N LEU A 92 -5.32 -3.51 5.55
CA LEU A 92 -5.47 -3.03 4.18
C LEU A 92 -4.47 -3.68 3.20
N TYR A 93 -4.96 -4.00 2.00
CA TYR A 93 -4.14 -4.39 0.86
C TYR A 93 -3.88 -3.21 -0.07
N LEU A 94 -2.59 -2.92 -0.32
CA LEU A 94 -2.17 -2.05 -1.42
C LEU A 94 -1.81 -2.88 -2.64
N MET A 95 -2.38 -2.54 -3.79
CA MET A 95 -2.20 -3.33 -5.01
C MET A 95 -2.03 -2.47 -6.25
N MET A 96 -1.46 -3.08 -7.28
CA MET A 96 -1.50 -2.55 -8.64
C MET A 96 -2.87 -2.85 -9.27
N SER A 97 -3.48 -1.85 -9.93
CA SER A 97 -4.82 -1.98 -10.55
C SER A 97 -4.90 -3.14 -11.55
N ASP A 98 -3.91 -3.30 -12.43
CA ASP A 98 -3.92 -4.40 -13.40
C ASP A 98 -3.73 -5.76 -12.70
N GLY A 99 -2.95 -5.79 -11.62
CA GLY A 99 -2.77 -6.96 -10.78
C GLY A 99 -4.07 -7.42 -10.12
N LEU A 100 -4.80 -6.49 -9.49
CA LEU A 100 -6.11 -6.75 -8.88
C LEU A 100 -7.13 -7.21 -9.92
N SER A 101 -7.21 -6.52 -11.06
CA SER A 101 -8.08 -6.92 -12.18
C SER A 101 -7.75 -8.33 -12.69
N SER A 102 -6.47 -8.68 -12.76
CA SER A 102 -6.01 -9.97 -13.28
C SER A 102 -6.41 -11.18 -12.44
N VAL A 103 -6.75 -10.98 -11.16
CA VAL A 103 -7.27 -12.02 -10.26
C VAL A 103 -8.79 -12.01 -10.13
N GLY A 104 -9.48 -11.14 -10.89
CA GLY A 104 -10.95 -11.03 -10.84
C GLY A 104 -11.46 -9.93 -9.90
N GLY A 105 -10.64 -8.94 -9.57
CA GLY A 105 -11.01 -7.84 -8.69
C GLY A 105 -11.05 -8.25 -7.23
N VAL A 106 -11.73 -7.45 -6.40
CA VAL A 106 -11.86 -7.69 -4.95
C VAL A 106 -12.53 -9.03 -4.64
N ASP A 107 -13.51 -9.44 -5.45
CA ASP A 107 -14.18 -10.73 -5.28
C ASP A 107 -13.23 -11.90 -5.52
N GLY A 108 -12.43 -11.85 -6.59
CA GLY A 108 -11.45 -12.89 -6.89
C GLY A 108 -10.24 -12.87 -5.95
N LEU A 109 -9.93 -11.73 -5.33
CA LEU A 109 -8.91 -11.63 -4.29
C LEU A 109 -9.25 -12.52 -3.08
N ALA A 110 -10.54 -12.68 -2.76
CA ALA A 110 -10.99 -13.54 -1.66
C ALA A 110 -10.67 -15.04 -1.88
N ASP A 111 -10.47 -15.47 -3.13
CA ASP A 111 -10.06 -16.84 -3.46
C ASP A 111 -8.55 -17.08 -3.29
N VAL A 112 -7.77 -16.02 -3.07
CA VAL A 112 -6.32 -16.13 -2.84
C VAL A 112 -6.07 -16.72 -1.43
N PRO A 113 -5.26 -17.79 -1.31
CA PRO A 113 -5.03 -18.44 -0.01
C PRO A 113 -4.53 -17.48 1.07
N GLY A 114 -5.24 -17.46 2.21
CA GLY A 114 -4.93 -16.64 3.37
C GLY A 114 -5.56 -15.25 3.35
N VAL A 115 -6.11 -14.78 2.22
CA VAL A 115 -6.72 -13.45 2.15
C VAL A 115 -7.98 -13.39 3.00
N ALA A 116 -8.91 -14.33 2.82
CA ALA A 116 -10.22 -14.33 3.48
C ALA A 116 -10.12 -14.47 5.01
N GLU A 117 -8.99 -14.91 5.54
CA GLU A 117 -8.72 -15.09 6.96
C GLU A 117 -8.06 -13.87 7.65
N THR A 118 -7.75 -12.82 6.90
CA THR A 118 -7.17 -11.57 7.44
C THR A 118 -8.24 -10.52 7.70
N ASN A 119 -7.93 -9.50 8.51
CA ASN A 119 -8.82 -8.36 8.70
C ASN A 119 -9.13 -7.64 7.38
N ALA A 120 -8.10 -7.40 6.55
CA ALA A 120 -8.27 -6.77 5.23
C ALA A 120 -9.21 -7.56 4.32
N GLY A 121 -9.08 -8.89 4.26
CA GLY A 121 -9.95 -9.73 3.43
C GLY A 121 -11.37 -9.83 3.95
N ILE A 122 -11.56 -9.92 5.27
CA ILE A 122 -12.89 -9.96 5.91
C ILE A 122 -13.68 -8.68 5.62
N HIS A 123 -13.03 -7.52 5.69
CA HIS A 123 -13.66 -6.22 5.47
C HIS A 123 -13.57 -5.76 4.00
N GLN A 124 -12.99 -6.58 3.12
CA GLN A 124 -12.73 -6.25 1.72
C GLN A 124 -11.96 -4.93 1.52
N CYS A 125 -11.04 -4.62 2.45
CA CYS A 125 -10.24 -3.40 2.45
C CYS A 125 -9.05 -3.54 1.49
N THR A 126 -9.25 -3.08 0.26
CA THR A 126 -8.22 -3.04 -0.79
C THR A 126 -8.21 -1.66 -1.41
N VAL A 127 -7.02 -1.08 -1.56
CA VAL A 127 -6.78 0.16 -2.32
C VAL A 127 -5.80 -0.17 -3.44
N ASP A 128 -6.16 0.21 -4.65
CA ASP A 128 -5.31 0.02 -5.82
C ASP A 128 -4.99 1.36 -6.51
N MET A 129 -3.86 1.37 -7.21
CA MET A 129 -3.47 2.47 -8.09
C MET A 129 -2.75 1.90 -9.32
N SER A 130 -2.74 2.70 -10.39
CA SER A 130 -2.07 2.35 -11.65
C SER A 130 -0.65 1.84 -11.41
N ASP A 131 -0.33 0.72 -12.06
CA ASP A 131 0.98 0.06 -12.06
C ASP A 131 2.13 1.01 -12.42
N ALA A 132 1.85 2.00 -13.27
CA ALA A 132 2.83 3.00 -13.70
C ALA A 132 3.10 4.10 -12.66
N GLU A 133 2.22 4.26 -11.66
CA GLU A 133 2.29 5.35 -10.68
C GLU A 133 2.74 4.84 -9.30
N ILE A 134 2.14 3.76 -8.82
CA ILE A 134 2.14 3.37 -7.39
C ILE A 134 3.55 3.14 -6.80
N LEU A 135 4.53 2.70 -7.60
CA LEU A 135 5.93 2.53 -7.19
C LEU A 135 6.91 3.29 -8.09
N SER A 136 6.47 4.42 -8.66
CA SER A 136 7.26 5.17 -9.64
C SER A 136 8.32 6.10 -9.04
N PHE A 137 8.12 6.58 -7.80
CA PHE A 137 9.00 7.51 -7.07
C PHE A 137 9.52 8.69 -7.90
N GLY A 138 8.74 9.12 -8.90
CA GLY A 138 9.10 10.18 -9.84
C GLY A 138 8.45 11.52 -9.49
N PRO A 139 8.48 12.49 -10.42
CA PRO A 139 7.83 13.80 -10.22
C PRO A 139 6.32 13.74 -9.94
N GLN A 140 5.67 12.60 -10.23
CA GLN A 140 4.26 12.37 -9.97
C GLN A 140 4.00 11.83 -8.55
N PHE A 141 5.03 11.43 -7.81
CA PHE A 141 4.89 10.82 -6.49
C PHE A 141 4.11 11.69 -5.47
N PRO A 142 4.24 13.04 -5.44
CA PRO A 142 3.38 13.88 -4.60
C PRO A 142 1.89 13.73 -4.88
N HIS A 143 1.51 13.45 -6.13
CA HIS A 143 0.12 13.17 -6.49
C HIS A 143 -0.29 11.78 -6.03
N THR A 144 0.57 10.78 -6.23
CA THR A 144 0.37 9.41 -5.75
C THR A 144 0.10 9.37 -4.25
N LEU A 145 0.91 10.04 -3.43
CA LEU A 145 0.73 10.09 -1.98
C LEU A 145 -0.62 10.70 -1.58
N ARG A 146 -0.99 11.84 -2.16
CA ARG A 146 -2.28 12.49 -1.86
C ARG A 146 -3.47 11.61 -2.25
N SER A 147 -3.45 11.04 -3.45
CA SER A 147 -4.53 10.18 -3.93
C SER A 147 -4.71 8.94 -3.07
N LEU A 148 -3.62 8.25 -2.72
CA LEU A 148 -3.65 7.08 -1.85
C LEU A 148 -4.04 7.45 -0.42
N GLY A 149 -3.49 8.53 0.13
CA GLY A 149 -3.83 9.01 1.48
C GLY A 149 -5.33 9.30 1.62
N HIS A 150 -5.92 10.02 0.68
CA HIS A 150 -7.37 10.26 0.67
C HIS A 150 -8.18 8.97 0.52
N ALA A 151 -7.78 8.07 -0.40
CA ALA A 151 -8.45 6.78 -0.58
C ALA A 151 -8.42 5.91 0.68
N ILE A 152 -7.34 5.98 1.46
CA ILE A 152 -7.17 5.20 2.69
C ILE A 152 -7.93 5.83 3.86
N TYR A 153 -7.85 7.15 4.05
CA TYR A 153 -8.27 7.77 5.32
C TYR A 153 -9.61 8.51 5.28
N ASP A 154 -10.07 9.00 4.12
CA ASP A 154 -11.35 9.74 4.05
C ASP A 154 -12.55 8.82 4.30
N ASP A 155 -12.47 7.56 3.89
CA ASP A 155 -13.55 6.57 4.10
C ASP A 155 -13.54 6.02 5.55
N GLN A 156 -12.36 5.89 6.17
CA GLN A 156 -12.20 5.44 7.56
C GLN A 156 -12.70 6.48 8.58
N ALA A 157 -12.59 7.78 8.27
CA ALA A 157 -13.13 8.87 9.07
C ALA A 157 -14.68 8.88 9.11
N SER A 158 -15.33 8.28 8.11
CA SER A 158 -16.79 8.12 8.06
C SER A 158 -17.29 6.88 8.82
N ALA A 159 -16.46 5.84 8.96
CA ALA A 159 -16.80 4.61 9.69
C ALA A 159 -16.63 4.72 11.22
N SER A 160 -15.89 5.73 11.69
CA SER A 160 -15.59 5.97 13.11
C SER A 160 -16.55 6.94 13.81
N GLN A 161 -17.64 7.35 13.15
CA GLN A 161 -18.72 8.21 13.68
C GLN A 161 -20.03 7.45 13.84
#